data_AF-A0A2J7QRT3-F1
#
_entry.id   AF-A0A2J7QRT3-F1
#
_cell.length_a   1.000
_cell.length_b   1.000
_cell.length_c   1.000
_cell.angle_alpha   90.00
_cell.angle_beta   90.00
_cell.angle_gamma   90.00
#
_symmetry.space_group_name_H-M   'P 1'
#
loop_
_entity.id
_entity.type
_entity.pdbx_description
1 polymer ?
#
loop_
_entity_poly.entity_id
_entity_poly.type
_entity_poly.pdbx_seq_one_letter_code
_entity_poly.pdbx_strand_id
1 'polypeptide(L)'
;MVFCFVIIVSTLHQELSIPVTCKIRVYEDIGHTVEYARMLEAAGCQMLTVHGRTKEQKGPLTGLASWEHIRAVREGVNIPVIANGNIQCLEDVKRCLAETGVQGVMSAEGNLYNPSIFEGHNPAAWEMALEYLDLAEKYPCPISYVRGHLFKLFQHCLCLPENFELRADLATGSDLSDFRSTVLQLRDCYLPYHEGTKTWAGDTGIGYNLIHPPWICQPYMRITPEEHLKKLVEKQNRNADVNQFEGESGSGEAEKENQDSMAMKRPREGSVESTDSKNMSKRKMKKLRKLQRNPNKNFHGRRGVDKCVDCPNPVGSKCDFRLCKACCRTKCYLENKDCGGHRILIKTRREKAREYAALEQHKAESQSNGTRGHYRAHCEVQKNTELNVMQAGQVSAVRQEQCFQLDKKQKMTKEQDVQRVPNVESTENRTSDSLTNSNEHQYIVETVGNVPQHESS
;
A
#
# COMPACT_ATOMS: atom_id res chain seq x y z
N MET A 1 -20.81 -3.51 13.82
CA MET A 1 -20.01 -3.36 12.59
C MET A 1 -19.87 -4.68 11.84
N VAL A 2 -19.70 -5.81 12.52
CA VAL A 2 -19.58 -7.16 11.92
C VAL A 2 -20.74 -7.50 10.96
N PHE A 3 -21.99 -7.22 11.35
CA PHE A 3 -23.17 -7.39 10.47
C PHE A 3 -23.07 -6.66 9.12
N CYS A 4 -22.42 -5.49 9.09
CA CYS A 4 -22.32 -4.71 7.87
C CYS A 4 -21.35 -5.34 6.86
N PHE A 5 -20.25 -5.95 7.34
CA PHE A 5 -19.28 -6.62 6.45
C PHE A 5 -19.85 -7.89 5.82
N VAL A 6 -20.60 -8.68 6.57
CA VAL A 6 -21.28 -9.88 6.05
C VAL A 6 -22.24 -9.51 4.92
N ILE A 7 -23.04 -8.46 5.10
CA ILE A 7 -23.96 -7.98 4.06
C ILE A 7 -23.18 -7.53 2.82
N ILE A 8 -22.11 -6.75 2.98
CA ILE A 8 -21.29 -6.30 1.84
C ILE A 8 -20.74 -7.49 1.06
N VAL A 9 -20.12 -8.47 1.73
CA VAL A 9 -19.52 -9.63 1.06
C VAL A 9 -20.60 -10.49 0.39
N SER A 10 -21.72 -10.73 1.06
CA SER A 10 -22.83 -11.52 0.53
C SER A 10 -23.46 -10.87 -0.70
N THR A 11 -23.74 -9.57 -0.66
CA THR A 11 -24.25 -8.84 -1.82
C THR A 11 -23.25 -8.89 -2.98
N LEU A 12 -21.95 -8.64 -2.73
CA LEU A 12 -20.95 -8.71 -3.80
C LEU A 12 -20.86 -10.13 -4.40
N HIS A 13 -20.94 -11.17 -3.56
CA HIS A 13 -20.86 -12.54 -4.03
C HIS A 13 -22.06 -12.95 -4.89
N GLN A 14 -23.26 -12.49 -4.53
CA GLN A 14 -24.50 -12.79 -5.26
C GLN A 14 -24.63 -11.99 -6.56
N GLU A 15 -24.19 -10.74 -6.56
CA GLU A 15 -24.43 -9.81 -7.68
C GLU A 15 -23.28 -9.74 -8.69
N LEU A 16 -22.09 -10.26 -8.36
CA LEU A 16 -20.94 -10.26 -9.27
C LEU A 16 -20.65 -11.65 -9.83
N SER A 17 -20.37 -11.71 -11.12
CA SER A 17 -19.93 -12.94 -11.81
C SER A 17 -18.46 -13.28 -11.58
N ILE A 18 -17.71 -12.45 -10.85
CA ILE A 18 -16.28 -12.61 -10.58
C ILE A 18 -16.04 -12.96 -9.11
N PRO A 19 -14.96 -13.70 -8.78
CA PRO A 19 -14.70 -14.08 -7.40
C PRO A 19 -14.51 -12.89 -6.46
N VAL A 20 -15.17 -12.94 -5.30
CA VAL A 20 -15.04 -11.94 -4.24
C VAL A 20 -14.02 -12.43 -3.21
N THR A 21 -13.01 -11.61 -2.95
CA THR A 21 -11.92 -11.92 -2.01
C THR A 21 -11.86 -10.88 -0.91
N CYS A 22 -11.42 -11.29 0.28
CA CYS A 22 -11.30 -10.40 1.43
C CYS A 22 -9.85 -10.27 1.87
N LYS A 23 -9.45 -9.07 2.33
CA LYS A 23 -8.18 -8.86 3.01
C LYS A 23 -8.41 -8.26 4.39
N ILE A 24 -7.97 -8.96 5.43
CA ILE A 24 -8.21 -8.58 6.82
C ILE A 24 -6.91 -8.34 7.60
N ARG A 25 -7.06 -7.68 8.74
CA ARG A 25 -6.07 -7.65 9.82
C ARG A 25 -6.60 -8.50 10.98
N VAL A 26 -5.70 -9.05 11.77
CA VAL A 26 -6.06 -9.91 12.90
C VAL A 26 -6.54 -9.08 14.10
N TYR A 27 -7.30 -9.71 14.99
CA TYR A 27 -7.59 -9.17 16.33
C TYR A 27 -6.46 -9.54 17.30
N GLU A 28 -6.51 -9.05 18.53
CA GLU A 28 -5.56 -9.46 19.58
C GLU A 28 -5.77 -10.92 19.99
N ASP A 29 -7.02 -11.37 19.96
CA ASP A 29 -7.39 -12.76 20.22
C ASP A 29 -7.43 -13.57 18.91
N ILE A 30 -6.79 -14.74 18.95
CA ILE A 30 -6.74 -15.67 17.81
C ILE A 30 -8.14 -16.22 17.51
N GLY A 31 -8.90 -16.60 18.54
CA GLY A 31 -10.25 -17.17 18.40
C GLY A 31 -11.21 -16.23 17.68
N HIS A 32 -11.23 -14.96 18.09
CA HIS A 32 -12.01 -13.91 17.43
C HIS A 32 -11.59 -13.70 15.97
N THR A 33 -10.30 -13.82 15.67
CA THR A 33 -9.80 -13.74 14.29
C THR A 33 -10.33 -14.90 13.43
N VAL A 34 -10.31 -16.12 13.97
CA VAL A 34 -10.81 -17.32 13.29
C VAL A 34 -12.33 -17.26 13.09
N GLU A 35 -13.07 -16.84 14.10
CA GLU A 35 -14.53 -16.65 13.99
C GLU A 35 -14.86 -15.63 12.90
N TYR A 36 -14.16 -14.49 12.88
CA TYR A 36 -14.36 -13.48 11.85
C TYR A 36 -14.02 -14.00 10.44
N ALA A 37 -12.97 -14.82 10.30
CA ALA A 37 -12.64 -15.45 9.03
C ALA A 37 -13.75 -16.41 8.54
N ARG A 38 -14.30 -17.24 9.44
CA ARG A 38 -15.44 -18.13 9.12
C ARG A 38 -16.69 -17.37 8.73
N MET A 39 -16.95 -16.23 9.38
CA MET A 39 -18.08 -15.37 9.00
C MET A 39 -17.93 -14.81 7.58
N LEU A 40 -16.72 -14.43 7.16
CA LEU A 40 -16.47 -13.96 5.80
C LEU A 40 -16.59 -15.09 4.77
N GLU A 41 -16.08 -16.28 5.09
CA GLU A 41 -16.26 -17.48 4.27
C GLU A 41 -17.75 -17.80 4.07
N ALA A 42 -18.53 -17.85 5.15
CA ALA A 42 -19.98 -18.09 5.08
C ALA A 42 -20.74 -17.01 4.30
N ALA A 43 -20.22 -15.78 4.26
CA ALA A 43 -20.78 -14.69 3.47
C ALA A 43 -20.49 -14.79 1.97
N GLY A 44 -19.66 -15.75 1.52
CA GLY A 44 -19.32 -15.93 0.10
C GLY A 44 -17.93 -15.42 -0.30
N CYS A 45 -17.05 -15.13 0.67
CA CYS A 45 -15.64 -14.88 0.36
C CYS A 45 -14.99 -16.16 -0.19
N GLN A 46 -14.32 -16.07 -1.33
CA GLN A 46 -13.73 -17.22 -2.03
C GLN A 46 -12.21 -17.36 -1.83
N MET A 47 -11.53 -16.31 -1.35
CA MET A 47 -10.13 -16.35 -0.93
C MET A 47 -9.87 -15.27 0.11
N LEU A 48 -9.12 -15.60 1.17
CA LEU A 48 -8.85 -14.71 2.29
C LEU A 48 -7.37 -14.37 2.40
N THR A 49 -7.03 -13.07 2.32
CA THR A 49 -5.69 -12.59 2.67
C THR A 49 -5.66 -12.11 4.12
N VAL A 50 -4.78 -12.68 4.94
CA VAL A 50 -4.66 -12.33 6.37
C VAL A 50 -3.36 -11.58 6.61
N HIS A 51 -3.44 -10.32 7.02
CA HIS A 51 -2.29 -9.61 7.56
C HIS A 51 -2.18 -9.89 9.05
N GLY A 52 -1.11 -10.59 9.47
CA GLY A 52 -0.85 -10.98 10.86
C GLY A 52 -0.58 -9.83 11.84
N ARG A 53 -1.00 -8.59 11.53
CA ARG A 53 -0.91 -7.44 12.41
C ARG A 53 -2.29 -6.90 12.76
N THR A 54 -2.47 -6.50 14.01
CA THR A 54 -3.66 -5.77 14.46
C THR A 54 -3.75 -4.39 13.82
N LYS A 55 -4.89 -3.71 13.95
CA LYS A 55 -5.10 -2.34 13.42
C LYS A 55 -4.26 -1.30 14.17
N GLU A 56 -3.85 -1.62 15.39
CA GLU A 56 -3.12 -0.79 16.32
C GLU A 56 -1.60 -0.87 16.03
N GLN A 57 -1.14 -2.00 15.50
CA GLN A 57 0.23 -2.20 15.02
C GLN A 57 0.52 -1.40 13.74
N LYS A 58 0.89 -0.14 13.93
CA LYS A 58 1.24 0.82 12.86
C LYS A 58 2.27 1.84 13.33
N GLY A 59 2.99 2.45 12.38
CA GLY A 59 3.98 3.48 12.68
C GLY A 59 5.06 2.94 13.61
N PRO A 60 5.35 3.60 14.75
CA PRO A 60 6.33 3.09 15.71
C PRO A 60 6.01 1.72 16.30
N LEU A 61 4.73 1.33 16.38
CA LEU A 61 4.31 0.03 16.94
C LEU A 61 4.07 -1.05 15.87
N THR A 62 4.62 -0.91 14.66
CA THR A 62 4.33 -1.85 13.56
C THR A 62 4.68 -3.30 13.91
N GLY A 63 5.82 -3.54 14.56
CA GLY A 63 6.22 -4.88 15.03
C GLY A 63 6.26 -5.95 13.94
N LEU A 64 6.41 -7.21 14.38
CA LEU A 64 6.31 -8.39 13.53
C LEU A 64 4.85 -8.81 13.35
N ALA A 65 4.55 -9.39 12.19
CA ALA A 65 3.28 -10.04 11.91
C ALA A 65 3.26 -11.42 12.59
N SER A 66 2.17 -11.74 13.29
CA SER A 66 1.95 -13.04 13.89
C SER A 66 1.53 -14.05 12.81
N TRP A 67 2.45 -14.93 12.46
CA TRP A 67 2.16 -16.10 11.62
C TRP A 67 1.32 -17.15 12.34
N GLU A 68 1.33 -17.16 13.68
CA GLU A 68 0.44 -17.98 14.50
C GLU A 68 -1.04 -17.67 14.24
N HIS A 69 -1.43 -16.38 14.21
CA HIS A 69 -2.79 -16.00 13.85
C HIS A 69 -3.15 -16.44 12.43
N ILE A 70 -2.22 -16.31 11.49
CA ILE A 70 -2.44 -16.69 10.09
C ILE A 70 -2.65 -18.21 9.98
N ARG A 71 -1.82 -18.99 10.67
CA ARG A 71 -1.95 -20.45 10.75
C ARG A 71 -3.29 -20.86 11.34
N ALA A 72 -3.69 -20.26 12.46
CA ALA A 72 -4.97 -20.56 13.09
C ALA A 72 -6.17 -20.25 12.16
N VAL A 73 -6.11 -19.14 11.41
CA VAL A 73 -7.12 -18.85 10.39
C VAL A 73 -7.10 -19.89 9.28
N ARG A 74 -5.91 -20.27 8.78
CA ARG A 74 -5.76 -21.29 7.75
C ARG A 74 -6.36 -22.63 8.16
N GLU A 75 -6.16 -23.06 9.40
CA GLU A 75 -6.74 -24.28 9.96
C GLU A 75 -8.25 -24.14 10.22
N GLY A 76 -8.76 -22.92 10.32
CA GLY A 76 -10.14 -22.62 10.68
C GLY A 76 -11.14 -22.45 9.53
N VAL A 77 -10.68 -22.32 8.27
CA VAL A 77 -11.50 -22.09 7.07
C VAL A 77 -11.15 -23.08 5.95
N ASN A 78 -12.09 -23.29 5.01
CA ASN A 78 -11.92 -24.21 3.87
C ASN A 78 -11.46 -23.49 2.59
N ILE A 79 -11.68 -22.19 2.48
CA ILE A 79 -11.18 -21.37 1.36
C ILE A 79 -9.66 -21.16 1.39
N PRO A 80 -9.01 -20.89 0.24
CA PRO A 80 -7.59 -20.56 0.19
C PRO A 80 -7.26 -19.33 1.04
N VAL A 81 -6.16 -19.42 1.79
CA VAL A 81 -5.62 -18.34 2.62
C VAL A 81 -4.29 -17.86 2.05
N ILE A 82 -4.12 -16.53 1.98
CA ILE A 82 -2.87 -15.86 1.60
C ILE A 82 -2.30 -15.13 2.82
N ALA A 83 -1.06 -15.47 3.21
CA ALA A 83 -0.38 -14.79 4.29
C ALA A 83 0.15 -13.42 3.87
N ASN A 84 0.01 -12.41 4.72
CA ASN A 84 0.59 -11.08 4.50
C ASN A 84 1.29 -10.56 5.75
N GLY A 85 2.45 -9.95 5.56
CA GLY A 85 3.23 -9.32 6.62
C GLY A 85 4.60 -9.98 6.79
N ASN A 86 5.64 -9.16 6.81
CA ASN A 86 7.05 -9.57 6.99
C ASN A 86 7.57 -10.57 5.95
N ILE A 87 7.10 -10.49 4.69
CA ILE A 87 7.68 -11.21 3.54
C ILE A 87 8.61 -10.25 2.80
N GLN A 88 9.91 -10.30 3.07
CA GLN A 88 10.88 -9.35 2.55
C GLN A 88 11.85 -9.95 1.52
N CYS A 89 12.04 -11.26 1.52
CA CYS A 89 12.81 -11.99 0.52
C CYS A 89 12.15 -13.34 0.17
N LEU A 90 12.72 -14.08 -0.79
CA LEU A 90 12.20 -15.37 -1.23
C LEU A 90 12.27 -16.43 -0.11
N GLU A 91 13.26 -16.36 0.76
CA GLU A 91 13.39 -17.25 1.92
C GLU A 91 12.23 -17.07 2.91
N ASP A 92 11.75 -15.84 3.09
CA ASP A 92 10.57 -15.57 3.92
C ASP A 92 9.31 -16.21 3.33
N VAL A 93 9.20 -16.28 2.00
CA VAL A 93 8.11 -16.99 1.32
C VAL A 93 8.11 -18.46 1.71
N LYS A 94 9.26 -19.14 1.55
CA LYS A 94 9.41 -20.57 1.86
C LYS A 94 9.11 -20.86 3.34
N ARG A 95 9.66 -20.04 4.24
CA ARG A 95 9.42 -20.16 5.68
C ARG A 95 7.95 -19.94 6.05
N CYS A 96 7.33 -18.89 5.52
CA CYS A 96 5.94 -18.57 5.82
C CYS A 96 5.00 -19.70 5.37
N LEU A 97 5.20 -20.25 4.17
CA LEU A 97 4.43 -21.40 3.67
C LEU A 97 4.60 -22.62 4.57
N ALA A 98 5.83 -22.95 4.96
CA ALA A 98 6.13 -24.11 5.81
C ALA A 98 5.54 -23.97 7.22
N GLU A 99 5.62 -22.77 7.82
CA GLU A 99 5.16 -22.53 9.20
C GLU A 99 3.63 -22.39 9.31
N THR A 100 2.97 -21.87 8.27
CA THR A 100 1.53 -21.53 8.33
C THR A 100 0.62 -22.47 7.54
N GLY A 101 1.14 -23.23 6.57
CA GLY A 101 0.34 -24.12 5.72
C GLY A 101 -0.63 -23.38 4.77
N VAL A 102 -0.43 -22.08 4.55
CA VAL A 102 -1.20 -21.25 3.62
C VAL A 102 -0.88 -21.59 2.17
N GLN A 103 -1.82 -21.27 1.26
CA GLN A 103 -1.66 -21.55 -0.18
C GLN A 103 -0.77 -20.54 -0.90
N GLY A 104 -0.54 -19.37 -0.31
CA GLY A 104 0.28 -18.34 -0.92
C GLY A 104 0.64 -17.23 0.05
N VAL A 105 1.51 -16.33 -0.43
CA VAL A 105 1.96 -15.16 0.33
C VAL A 105 1.76 -13.89 -0.48
N MET A 106 1.62 -12.78 0.21
CA MET A 106 1.56 -11.44 -0.37
C MET A 106 2.66 -10.58 0.27
N SER A 107 3.62 -10.15 -0.54
CA SER A 107 4.53 -9.06 -0.16
C SER A 107 3.96 -7.71 -0.58
N ALA A 108 4.33 -6.67 0.15
CA ALA A 108 3.93 -5.30 -0.15
C ALA A 108 5.12 -4.36 0.08
N GLU A 109 5.65 -4.34 1.30
CA GLU A 109 6.80 -3.48 1.61
C GLU A 109 8.09 -3.99 0.98
N GLY A 110 8.37 -5.30 1.03
CA GLY A 110 9.54 -5.90 0.39
C GLY A 110 9.65 -5.49 -1.08
N ASN A 111 8.53 -5.57 -1.83
CA ASN A 111 8.48 -5.22 -3.25
C ASN A 111 8.91 -3.77 -3.55
N LEU A 112 8.83 -2.85 -2.59
CA LEU A 112 9.27 -1.47 -2.79
C LEU A 112 10.80 -1.32 -2.76
N TYR A 113 11.52 -2.27 -2.16
CA TYR A 113 12.98 -2.26 -2.05
C TYR A 113 13.63 -3.28 -2.99
N ASN A 114 12.94 -4.39 -3.24
CA ASN A 114 13.31 -5.34 -4.28
C ASN A 114 12.06 -5.80 -5.06
N PRO A 115 11.80 -5.26 -6.27
CA PRO A 115 10.70 -5.72 -7.12
C PRO A 115 10.84 -7.18 -7.60
N SER A 116 12.06 -7.74 -7.67
CA SER A 116 12.33 -9.10 -8.14
C SER A 116 12.32 -10.16 -7.03
N ILE A 117 11.68 -9.89 -5.87
CA ILE A 117 11.60 -10.83 -4.74
C ILE A 117 11.16 -12.24 -5.16
N PHE A 118 10.24 -12.35 -6.11
CA PHE A 118 9.70 -13.63 -6.55
C PHE A 118 10.57 -14.34 -7.59
N GLU A 119 11.58 -13.68 -8.14
CA GLU A 119 12.55 -14.26 -9.08
C GLU A 119 13.77 -14.86 -8.36
N GLY A 120 13.93 -14.57 -7.06
CA GLY A 120 14.99 -15.16 -6.24
C GLY A 120 16.38 -14.57 -6.45
N HIS A 121 16.47 -13.38 -7.04
CA HIS A 121 17.73 -12.64 -7.18
C HIS A 121 17.60 -11.19 -6.71
N ASN A 122 18.75 -10.56 -6.50
CA ASN A 122 18.88 -9.20 -6.00
C ASN A 122 19.63 -8.35 -7.06
N PRO A 123 18.90 -7.72 -8.00
CA PRO A 123 19.50 -6.96 -9.09
C PRO A 123 20.05 -5.64 -8.56
N ALA A 124 20.78 -4.93 -9.41
CA ALA A 124 21.16 -3.57 -9.06
C ALA A 124 19.92 -2.66 -9.11
N ALA A 125 19.80 -1.77 -8.12
CA ALA A 125 18.64 -0.90 -7.96
C ALA A 125 18.38 -0.02 -9.19
N TRP A 126 19.43 0.36 -9.94
CA TRP A 126 19.27 1.12 -11.18
C TRP A 126 18.64 0.32 -12.32
N GLU A 127 18.82 -0.99 -12.38
CA GLU A 127 18.20 -1.84 -13.42
C GLU A 127 16.68 -1.79 -13.26
N MET A 128 16.22 -2.07 -12.04
CA MET A 128 14.80 -1.99 -11.67
C MET A 128 14.25 -0.57 -11.81
N ALA A 129 15.04 0.45 -11.49
CA ALA A 129 14.62 1.84 -11.59
C ALA A 129 14.42 2.28 -13.03
N LEU A 130 15.35 1.91 -13.93
CA LEU A 130 15.30 2.28 -15.34
C LEU A 130 14.13 1.57 -16.03
N GLU A 131 13.94 0.27 -15.78
CA GLU A 131 12.78 -0.47 -16.28
C GLU A 131 11.47 0.15 -15.76
N TYR A 132 11.40 0.47 -14.47
CA TYR A 132 10.23 1.14 -13.90
C TYR A 132 9.95 2.51 -14.53
N LEU A 133 11.00 3.28 -14.86
CA LEU A 133 10.84 4.56 -15.55
C LEU A 133 10.36 4.39 -16.99
N ASP A 134 10.82 3.36 -17.71
CA ASP A 134 10.33 3.02 -19.04
C ASP A 134 8.84 2.64 -19.00
N LEU A 135 8.43 1.87 -17.99
CA LEU A 135 7.02 1.54 -17.74
C LEU A 135 6.20 2.79 -17.37
N ALA A 136 6.73 3.69 -16.55
CA ALA A 136 6.05 4.93 -16.16
C ALA A 136 5.91 5.92 -17.32
N GLU A 137 6.81 5.88 -18.30
CA GLU A 137 6.70 6.62 -19.56
C GLU A 137 5.61 6.02 -20.46
N LYS A 138 5.58 4.68 -20.59
CA LYS A 138 4.55 3.97 -21.35
C LYS A 138 3.16 4.06 -20.72
N TYR A 139 3.08 4.06 -19.40
CA TYR A 139 1.85 4.10 -18.61
C TYR A 139 1.91 5.26 -17.60
N PRO A 140 1.56 6.50 -18.04
CA PRO A 140 1.73 7.69 -17.23
C PRO A 140 1.01 7.62 -15.89
N CYS A 141 1.73 7.99 -14.82
CA CYS A 141 1.19 8.05 -13.47
C CYS A 141 1.62 9.35 -12.74
N PRO A 142 0.97 9.71 -11.64
CA PRO A 142 1.39 10.86 -10.83
C PRO A 142 2.86 10.78 -10.42
N ILE A 143 3.61 11.86 -10.68
CA ILE A 143 5.06 11.99 -10.40
C ILE A 143 5.38 11.73 -8.92
N SER A 144 4.43 11.99 -8.01
CA SER A 144 4.56 11.65 -6.59
C SER A 144 4.75 10.16 -6.33
N TYR A 145 4.17 9.28 -7.16
CA TYR A 145 4.29 7.83 -7.03
C TYR A 145 5.66 7.37 -7.49
N VAL A 146 6.10 7.83 -8.67
CA VAL A 146 7.44 7.57 -9.21
C VAL A 146 8.52 7.97 -8.22
N ARG A 147 8.50 9.21 -7.74
CA ARG A 147 9.43 9.69 -6.72
C ARG A 147 9.42 8.81 -5.46
N GLY A 148 8.23 8.47 -4.97
CA GLY A 148 8.06 7.64 -3.78
C GLY A 148 8.70 6.25 -3.92
N HIS A 149 8.53 5.61 -5.09
CA HIS A 149 9.11 4.29 -5.37
C HIS A 149 10.64 4.38 -5.53
N LEU A 150 11.16 5.39 -6.24
CA LEU A 150 12.60 5.59 -6.36
C LEU A 150 13.28 5.83 -5.01
N PHE A 151 12.65 6.58 -4.09
CA PHE A 151 13.15 6.74 -2.72
C PHE A 151 13.23 5.42 -1.95
N LYS A 152 12.35 4.46 -2.25
CA LYS A 152 12.35 3.14 -1.62
C LYS A 152 13.40 2.24 -2.23
N LEU A 153 13.45 2.18 -3.55
CA LEU A 153 14.40 1.36 -4.29
C LEU A 153 15.85 1.74 -3.96
N PHE A 154 16.15 3.04 -3.89
CA PHE A 154 17.48 3.56 -3.53
C PHE A 154 17.62 3.91 -2.05
N GLN A 155 16.77 3.39 -1.16
CA GLN A 155 16.79 3.76 0.26
C GLN A 155 18.20 3.65 0.88
N HIS A 156 18.93 2.57 0.57
CA HIS A 156 20.25 2.31 1.12
C HIS A 156 21.31 3.25 0.54
N CYS A 157 21.30 3.52 -0.77
CA CYS A 157 22.17 4.52 -1.40
C CYS A 157 21.90 5.93 -0.88
N LEU A 158 20.64 6.36 -0.85
CA LEU A 158 20.23 7.72 -0.49
C LEU A 158 20.34 8.03 1.01
N CYS A 159 20.72 7.05 1.83
CA CYS A 159 21.05 7.23 3.23
C CYS A 159 22.53 7.55 3.46
N LEU A 160 23.39 7.31 2.46
CA LEU A 160 24.81 7.59 2.54
C LEU A 160 25.08 9.09 2.35
N PRO A 161 25.95 9.70 3.18
CA PRO A 161 26.29 11.13 3.10
C PRO A 161 26.73 11.58 1.72
N GLU A 162 27.45 10.72 0.99
CA GLU A 162 28.00 11.00 -0.34
C GLU A 162 26.90 11.25 -1.38
N ASN A 163 25.67 10.79 -1.14
CA ASN A 163 24.54 10.94 -2.06
C ASN A 163 23.51 11.99 -1.62
N PHE A 164 23.85 12.88 -0.67
CA PHE A 164 22.91 13.89 -0.18
C PHE A 164 22.44 14.86 -1.28
N GLU A 165 23.32 15.22 -2.22
CA GLU A 165 22.95 16.04 -3.38
C GLU A 165 22.00 15.27 -4.31
N LEU A 166 22.32 14.04 -4.69
CA LEU A 166 21.45 13.19 -5.52
C LEU A 166 20.09 12.92 -4.86
N ARG A 167 20.06 12.82 -3.54
CA ARG A 167 18.82 12.73 -2.76
C ARG A 167 17.98 14.01 -2.88
N ALA A 168 18.61 15.18 -2.84
CA ALA A 168 17.95 16.47 -3.00
C ALA A 168 17.41 16.65 -4.44
N ASP A 169 18.17 16.21 -5.43
CA ASP A 169 17.76 16.20 -6.84
C ASP A 169 16.54 15.31 -7.03
N LEU A 170 16.57 14.06 -6.53
CA LEU A 170 15.41 13.17 -6.58
C LEU A 170 14.18 13.77 -5.89
N ALA A 171 14.38 14.48 -4.76
CA ALA A 171 13.30 15.13 -4.02
C ALA A 171 12.63 16.26 -4.81
N THR A 172 13.43 17.01 -5.57
CA THR A 172 12.99 18.23 -6.28
C THR A 172 12.66 17.98 -7.75
N GLY A 173 13.05 16.84 -8.31
CA GLY A 173 12.78 16.43 -9.68
C GLY A 173 11.31 16.58 -10.07
N SER A 174 11.08 17.11 -11.26
CA SER A 174 9.80 17.62 -11.73
C SER A 174 9.18 16.79 -12.85
N ASP A 175 9.96 15.96 -13.53
CA ASP A 175 9.53 15.05 -14.59
C ASP A 175 10.34 13.72 -14.59
N LEU A 176 10.06 12.83 -15.54
CA LEU A 176 10.76 11.55 -15.66
C LEU A 176 12.22 11.68 -16.12
N SER A 177 12.56 12.75 -16.86
CA SER A 177 13.93 13.00 -17.31
C SER A 177 14.83 13.37 -16.14
N ASP A 178 14.33 14.21 -15.22
CA ASP A 178 15.02 14.53 -13.96
C ASP A 178 15.33 13.25 -13.16
N PHE A 179 14.33 12.37 -13.01
CA PHE A 179 14.51 11.10 -12.29
C PHE A 179 15.48 10.16 -12.99
N ARG A 180 15.40 10.04 -14.32
CA ARG A 180 16.33 9.21 -15.08
C ARG A 180 17.76 9.71 -14.95
N SER A 181 17.97 11.03 -14.98
CA SER A 181 19.28 11.64 -14.74
C SER A 181 19.84 11.28 -13.36
N THR A 182 19.03 11.41 -12.29
CA THR A 182 19.48 11.02 -10.94
C THR A 182 19.80 9.52 -10.83
N VAL A 183 18.99 8.66 -11.46
CA VAL A 183 19.22 7.21 -11.48
C VAL A 183 20.52 6.86 -12.20
N LEU A 184 20.81 7.49 -13.34
CA LEU A 184 22.06 7.29 -14.08
C LEU A 184 23.28 7.77 -13.30
N GLN A 185 23.18 8.92 -12.62
CA GLN A 185 24.26 9.39 -11.74
C GLN A 185 24.52 8.42 -10.58
N LEU A 186 23.46 7.92 -9.93
CA LEU A 186 23.59 6.87 -8.90
C LEU A 186 24.25 5.61 -9.47
N ARG A 187 23.83 5.15 -10.67
CA ARG A 187 24.49 4.04 -11.36
C ARG A 187 25.97 4.32 -11.53
N ASP A 188 26.34 5.46 -12.10
CA ASP A 188 27.74 5.77 -12.43
C ASP A 188 28.63 5.86 -11.17
N CYS A 189 28.08 6.28 -10.04
CA CYS A 189 28.78 6.23 -8.74
C CYS A 189 29.15 4.80 -8.32
N TYR A 190 28.28 3.83 -8.60
CA TYR A 190 28.37 2.47 -8.05
C TYR A 190 28.77 1.39 -9.06
N LEU A 191 28.65 1.67 -10.36
CA LEU A 191 28.97 0.76 -11.45
C LEU A 191 30.42 0.22 -11.35
N PRO A 192 31.45 1.05 -11.08
CA PRO A 192 32.81 0.53 -10.91
C PRO A 192 32.95 -0.50 -9.78
N TYR A 193 32.17 -0.36 -8.72
CA TYR A 193 32.16 -1.33 -7.61
C TYR A 193 31.38 -2.59 -7.97
N HIS A 194 30.28 -2.44 -8.71
CA HIS A 194 29.47 -3.57 -9.17
C HIS A 194 30.22 -4.45 -10.18
N GLU A 195 31.01 -3.85 -11.07
CA GLU A 195 31.86 -4.55 -12.04
C GLU A 195 33.17 -5.08 -11.44
N GLY A 196 33.44 -4.79 -10.16
CA GLY A 196 34.65 -5.24 -9.46
C GLY A 196 35.92 -4.46 -9.82
N THR A 197 35.82 -3.35 -10.57
CA THR A 197 36.97 -2.48 -10.89
C THR A 197 37.40 -1.63 -9.68
N LYS A 198 36.49 -1.38 -8.73
CA LYS A 198 36.78 -0.79 -7.42
C LYS A 198 36.32 -1.71 -6.31
N THR A 199 37.09 -1.78 -5.23
CA THR A 199 36.71 -2.51 -4.02
C THR A 199 35.82 -1.64 -3.13
N TRP A 200 34.68 -2.18 -2.71
CA TRP A 200 33.82 -1.54 -1.73
C TRP A 200 34.28 -1.91 -0.31
N ALA A 201 34.83 -0.94 0.41
CA ALA A 201 35.34 -1.13 1.77
C ALA A 201 34.29 -0.82 2.88
N GLY A 202 33.03 -0.56 2.50
CA GLY A 202 32.03 -0.02 3.41
C GLY A 202 31.52 -1.05 4.42
N ASP A 203 32.07 -1.01 5.64
CA ASP A 203 31.27 -1.26 6.84
C ASP A 203 30.21 -0.16 6.90
N THR A 204 28.95 -0.53 6.71
CA THR A 204 27.87 0.47 6.64
C THR A 204 27.55 1.07 8.00
N GLY A 205 28.14 0.62 9.12
CA GLY A 205 27.85 1.17 10.45
C GLY A 205 26.37 1.04 10.88
N ILE A 206 25.56 0.34 10.08
CA ILE A 206 24.17 0.02 10.35
C ILE A 206 24.17 -1.49 10.61
N GLY A 207 24.45 -1.88 11.85
CA GLY A 207 24.66 -3.28 12.21
C GLY A 207 23.48 -4.18 11.86
N TYR A 208 23.58 -4.91 10.74
CA TYR A 208 22.85 -6.14 10.44
C TYR A 208 23.73 -6.98 9.48
N ASN A 209 24.08 -8.21 9.88
CA ASN A 209 25.10 -9.06 9.24
C ASN A 209 24.68 -9.77 7.93
N LEU A 210 23.89 -9.12 7.06
CA LEU A 210 23.45 -9.67 5.76
C LEU A 210 23.35 -8.57 4.67
N ILE A 211 24.16 -7.51 4.76
CA ILE A 211 24.01 -6.33 3.92
C ILE A 211 24.67 -6.56 2.57
N HIS A 212 23.85 -6.69 1.53
CA HIS A 212 24.31 -6.52 0.16
C HIS A 212 24.85 -5.09 0.00
N PRO A 213 25.78 -4.85 -0.95
CA PRO A 213 26.19 -3.49 -1.25
C PRO A 213 24.99 -2.56 -1.44
N PRO A 214 25.08 -1.27 -1.04
CA PRO A 214 23.92 -0.39 -0.91
C PRO A 214 23.15 -0.14 -2.22
N TRP A 215 23.75 -0.42 -3.37
CA TRP A 215 23.14 -0.34 -4.69
C TRP A 215 22.44 -1.61 -5.15
N ILE A 216 22.56 -2.70 -4.40
CA ILE A 216 21.85 -3.94 -4.66
C ILE A 216 20.49 -3.89 -3.95
N CYS A 217 19.44 -4.26 -4.69
CA CYS A 217 18.10 -4.41 -4.14
C CYS A 217 18.12 -5.38 -2.97
N GLN A 218 17.67 -4.93 -1.80
CA GLN A 218 17.75 -5.72 -0.57
C GLN A 218 16.60 -5.42 0.39
N PRO A 219 16.25 -6.37 1.27
CA PRO A 219 15.23 -6.18 2.29
C PRO A 219 15.46 -4.94 3.16
N TYR A 220 14.40 -4.14 3.36
CA TYR A 220 14.39 -3.13 4.41
C TYR A 220 13.89 -3.72 5.73
N MET A 221 14.80 -3.89 6.68
CA MET A 221 14.46 -4.30 8.04
C MET A 221 14.03 -3.09 8.86
N ARG A 222 12.77 -3.10 9.30
CA ARG A 222 12.27 -2.07 10.21
C ARG A 222 12.90 -2.27 11.59
N ILE A 223 13.33 -1.16 12.18
CA ILE A 223 13.66 -1.11 13.61
C ILE A 223 12.48 -1.61 14.45
N THR A 224 12.79 -2.30 15.55
CA THR A 224 11.75 -2.86 16.42
C THR A 224 10.96 -1.72 17.09
N PRO A 225 9.73 -1.97 17.56
CA PRO A 225 8.97 -0.98 18.29
C PRO A 225 9.71 -0.40 19.49
N GLU A 226 10.45 -1.25 20.22
CA GLU A 226 11.24 -0.87 21.40
C GLU A 226 12.36 0.11 21.00
N GLU A 227 13.12 -0.22 19.96
CA GLU A 227 14.17 0.65 19.43
C GLU A 227 13.62 1.95 18.85
N HIS A 228 12.47 1.87 18.17
CA HIS A 228 11.81 3.05 17.62
C HIS A 228 11.37 3.99 18.74
N LEU A 229 10.74 3.45 19.79
CA LEU A 229 10.35 4.24 20.97
C LEU A 229 11.57 4.85 21.65
N LYS A 230 12.66 4.10 21.81
CA LYS A 230 13.93 4.62 22.34
C LYS A 230 14.45 5.79 21.52
N LYS A 231 14.54 5.66 20.19
CA LYS A 231 14.99 6.75 19.29
C LYS A 231 14.08 7.97 19.34
N LEU A 232 12.77 7.79 19.55
CA LEU A 232 11.83 8.91 19.70
C LEU A 232 12.07 9.66 21.01
N VAL A 233 12.29 8.94 22.12
CA VAL A 233 12.63 9.53 23.42
C VAL A 233 13.97 10.25 23.36
N GLU A 234 15.01 9.64 22.80
CA GLU A 234 16.32 10.27 22.63
C GLU A 234 16.25 11.55 21.79
N LYS A 235 15.43 11.55 20.73
CA LYS A 235 15.22 12.75 19.91
C LYS A 235 14.51 13.85 20.72
N GLN A 236 13.53 13.49 21.54
CA GLN A 236 12.85 14.45 22.41
C GLN A 236 13.82 15.03 23.46
N ASN A 237 14.67 14.21 24.05
CA ASN A 237 15.67 14.65 25.04
C ASN A 237 16.73 15.56 24.41
N ARG A 238 17.30 15.20 23.26
CA ARG A 238 18.24 16.08 22.53
C ARG A 238 17.65 17.45 22.22
N ASN A 239 16.37 17.48 21.85
CA ASN A 239 15.67 18.74 21.59
C ASN A 239 15.41 19.54 22.87
N ALA A 240 15.24 18.88 24.02
CA ALA A 240 15.11 19.54 25.31
C ALA A 240 16.45 20.12 25.79
N ASP A 241 17.56 19.40 25.60
CA ASP A 241 18.90 19.85 25.98
C ASP A 241 19.37 21.07 25.17
N VAL A 242 19.06 21.11 23.86
CA VAL A 242 19.33 22.28 23.00
C VAL A 242 18.52 23.50 23.44
N ASN A 243 17.29 23.32 23.92
CA ASN A 243 16.46 24.43 24.42
C ASN A 243 16.88 24.93 25.81
N GLN A 244 17.55 24.11 26.63
CA GLN A 244 18.08 24.54 27.93
C GLN A 244 19.33 25.42 27.79
N PHE A 245 20.20 25.14 26.81
CA PHE A 245 21.40 25.94 26.57
C PHE A 245 21.10 27.35 25.98
N GLU A 246 20.01 27.52 25.23
CA GLU A 246 19.58 28.83 24.74
C GLU A 246 18.80 29.67 25.79
N GLY A 247 18.49 29.09 26.96
CA GLY A 247 17.70 29.73 28.02
C GLY A 247 18.51 30.43 29.13
N GLU A 248 19.82 30.18 29.24
CA GLU A 248 20.63 30.66 30.39
C GLU A 248 21.76 31.64 30.04
N SER A 249 21.94 32.06 28.79
CA SER A 249 22.94 33.08 28.42
C SER A 249 22.30 34.41 28.03
N GLY A 250 21.80 35.12 29.05
CA GLY A 250 21.65 36.56 29.01
C GLY A 250 23.01 37.25 29.19
N SER A 251 23.34 38.16 28.27
CA SER A 251 24.44 39.13 28.30
C SER A 251 25.88 38.60 28.37
N GLY A 252 26.62 38.76 27.27
CA GLY A 252 28.08 38.65 27.25
C GLY A 252 28.60 38.36 25.85
N GLU A 253 29.27 39.34 25.24
CA GLU A 253 30.05 39.15 24.03
C GLU A 253 31.12 38.07 24.26
N ALA A 254 31.06 36.98 23.49
CA ALA A 254 32.18 36.07 23.31
C ALA A 254 32.02 35.34 21.97
N GLU A 255 32.84 35.72 21.00
CA GLU A 255 33.13 34.92 19.82
C GLU A 255 33.69 33.57 20.26
N LYS A 256 32.98 32.48 19.92
CA LYS A 256 33.59 31.15 19.76
C LYS A 256 33.03 30.49 18.50
N GLU A 257 33.98 30.16 17.64
CA GLU A 257 33.83 29.51 16.36
C GLU A 257 33.05 28.20 16.48
N ASN A 258 32.03 28.06 15.63
CA ASN A 258 31.41 26.77 15.34
C ASN A 258 31.62 26.51 13.84
N GLN A 259 32.64 25.71 13.53
CA GLN A 259 32.89 25.16 12.20
C GLN A 259 31.86 24.07 11.94
N ASP A 260 30.68 24.48 11.47
CA ASP A 260 29.92 23.72 10.47
C ASP A 260 28.77 24.59 9.98
N SER A 261 28.57 24.60 8.66
CA SER A 261 27.61 25.40 7.87
C SER A 261 28.04 26.82 7.45
N MET A 262 28.99 26.91 6.52
CA MET A 262 29.08 28.03 5.58
C MET A 262 28.97 27.53 4.14
N ALA A 263 27.75 27.59 3.58
CA ALA A 263 27.59 27.68 2.13
C ALA A 263 27.99 29.10 1.71
N MET A 264 29.19 29.24 1.14
CA MET A 264 29.70 30.48 0.58
C MET A 264 28.75 31.03 -0.51
N LYS A 265 28.22 32.23 -0.29
CA LYS A 265 27.74 33.08 -1.38
C LYS A 265 28.95 33.68 -2.09
N ARG A 266 29.22 33.25 -3.33
CA ARG A 266 30.09 34.00 -4.25
C ARG A 266 29.35 35.21 -4.82
N PRO A 267 30.01 36.38 -4.98
CA PRO A 267 29.45 37.50 -5.70
C PRO A 267 29.58 37.26 -7.21
N ARG A 268 28.60 37.74 -8.00
CA ARG A 268 28.74 37.85 -9.46
C ARG A 268 28.55 39.31 -9.84
N GLU A 269 29.65 39.95 -10.24
CA GLU A 269 29.62 41.14 -11.09
C GLU A 269 29.25 40.74 -12.52
N GLY A 270 28.63 41.66 -13.27
CA GLY A 270 28.38 41.53 -14.70
C GLY A 270 27.05 42.11 -15.14
N SER A 271 27.10 43.37 -15.59
CA SER A 271 26.05 44.18 -16.21
C SER A 271 25.63 43.73 -17.62
N VAL A 272 24.52 44.32 -18.08
CA VAL A 272 24.08 44.65 -19.45
C VAL A 272 22.78 43.95 -19.93
N GLU A 273 21.77 44.81 -20.16
CA GLU A 273 20.68 44.85 -21.17
C GLU A 273 20.55 43.69 -22.17
N SER A 274 19.42 43.35 -22.80
CA SER A 274 18.01 43.76 -22.83
C SER A 274 17.26 42.68 -23.66
N THR A 275 15.94 42.82 -23.81
CA THR A 275 15.04 42.12 -24.77
C THR A 275 14.94 40.58 -24.69
N ASP A 276 13.86 40.05 -24.11
CA ASP A 276 12.66 39.81 -24.91
C ASP A 276 11.48 39.34 -24.04
N SER A 277 10.40 40.10 -24.13
CA SER A 277 9.15 39.86 -23.41
C SER A 277 8.21 39.07 -24.32
N LYS A 278 8.21 37.73 -24.26
CA LYS A 278 7.15 36.92 -24.90
C LYS A 278 7.13 35.43 -24.47
N ASN A 279 7.02 35.15 -23.16
CA ASN A 279 6.24 34.00 -22.64
C ASN A 279 6.29 33.93 -21.11
N MET A 280 5.60 34.84 -20.44
CA MET A 280 5.57 34.88 -18.98
C MET A 280 4.27 34.27 -18.46
N SER A 281 4.38 33.14 -17.74
CA SER A 281 3.27 32.44 -17.08
C SER A 281 2.36 33.40 -16.29
N LYS A 282 1.04 33.14 -16.30
CA LYS A 282 0.00 33.91 -15.58
C LYS A 282 0.35 34.14 -14.09
N ARG A 283 1.12 33.24 -13.46
CA ARG A 283 1.62 33.40 -12.08
C ARG A 283 2.65 34.54 -11.94
N LYS A 284 3.55 34.70 -12.91
CA LYS A 284 4.64 35.68 -12.89
C LYS A 284 4.10 37.11 -13.11
N MET A 285 3.11 37.24 -13.99
CA MET A 285 2.32 38.48 -14.17
C MET A 285 1.57 38.90 -12.89
N LYS A 286 0.95 37.96 -12.19
CA LYS A 286 0.23 38.24 -10.92
C LYS A 286 1.18 38.67 -9.79
N LYS A 287 2.42 38.16 -9.80
CA LYS A 287 3.49 38.55 -8.86
C LYS A 287 4.01 39.97 -9.16
N LEU A 288 4.27 40.28 -10.42
CA LEU A 288 4.72 41.61 -10.87
C LEU A 288 3.67 42.71 -10.61
N ARG A 289 2.39 42.44 -10.91
CA ARG A 289 1.28 43.38 -10.60
C ARG A 289 1.10 43.62 -9.10
N LYS A 290 1.44 42.64 -8.24
CA LYS A 290 1.45 42.80 -6.79
C LYS A 290 2.62 43.64 -6.29
N LEU A 291 3.78 43.52 -6.93
CA LEU A 291 4.99 44.30 -6.60
C LEU A 291 4.81 45.77 -7.01
N GLN A 292 4.24 46.05 -8.19
CA GLN A 292 3.93 47.42 -8.65
C GLN A 292 2.91 48.15 -7.78
N ARG A 293 1.92 47.44 -7.22
CA ARG A 293 0.91 48.05 -6.34
C ARG A 293 1.40 48.38 -4.95
N ASN A 294 2.60 47.95 -4.55
CA ASN A 294 3.10 48.18 -3.20
C ASN A 294 4.65 48.25 -3.19
N PRO A 295 5.23 49.32 -3.77
CA PRO A 295 6.67 49.42 -4.03
C PRO A 295 7.52 49.44 -2.76
N ASN A 296 6.96 49.88 -1.63
CA ASN A 296 7.65 49.94 -0.32
C ASN A 296 7.32 48.74 0.59
N LYS A 297 6.62 47.71 0.09
CA LYS A 297 6.35 46.53 0.91
C LYS A 297 7.59 45.65 0.95
N ASN A 298 8.34 45.76 2.05
CA ASN A 298 9.54 45.00 2.29
C ASN A 298 9.27 43.48 2.28
N PHE A 299 9.54 42.80 1.16
CA PHE A 299 9.40 41.34 1.05
C PHE A 299 10.47 40.57 1.84
N HIS A 300 11.44 41.27 2.43
CA HIS A 300 12.50 40.71 3.27
C HIS A 300 12.28 40.88 4.78
N GLY A 301 11.15 41.44 5.19
CA GLY A 301 10.69 41.25 6.57
C GLY A 301 10.17 39.82 6.72
N ARG A 302 11.03 38.84 7.03
CA ARG A 302 10.56 37.59 7.64
C ARG A 302 9.87 38.01 8.94
N ARG A 303 8.53 38.07 8.94
CA ARG A 303 7.80 37.95 10.21
C ARG A 303 8.34 36.65 10.82
N GLY A 304 8.97 36.75 11.99
CA GLY A 304 9.47 35.58 12.70
C GLY A 304 8.35 34.57 12.75
N VAL A 305 8.49 33.48 12.00
CA VAL A 305 7.56 32.37 12.16
C VAL A 305 8.05 31.68 13.41
N ASP A 306 7.23 31.67 14.46
CA ASP A 306 7.54 30.96 15.69
C ASP A 306 8.08 29.59 15.30
N LYS A 307 9.28 29.27 15.80
CA LYS A 307 9.91 27.98 15.55
C LYS A 307 9.31 26.96 16.50
N CYS A 308 9.16 25.74 16.01
CA CYS A 308 8.77 24.62 16.83
C CYS A 308 9.78 24.47 17.98
N VAL A 309 9.31 24.33 19.22
CA VAL A 309 10.22 24.13 20.35
C VAL A 309 11.09 22.89 20.15
N ASP A 310 10.57 21.85 19.49
CA ASP A 310 11.32 20.61 19.30
C ASP A 310 12.19 20.56 18.01
N CYS A 311 12.25 21.57 17.13
CA CYS A 311 13.07 21.50 15.91
C CYS A 311 13.15 22.84 15.16
N PRO A 312 14.10 23.03 14.21
CA PRO A 312 14.19 24.26 13.42
C PRO A 312 13.00 24.53 12.45
N ASN A 313 12.02 23.62 12.37
CA ASN A 313 10.84 23.82 11.51
C ASN A 313 9.87 24.84 12.11
N PRO A 314 9.12 25.59 11.28
CA PRO A 314 8.10 26.52 11.77
C PRO A 314 6.96 25.81 12.50
N VAL A 315 6.37 26.49 13.48
CA VAL A 315 5.16 26.05 14.19
C VAL A 315 4.01 25.89 13.20
N GLY A 316 3.25 24.81 13.35
CA GLY A 316 2.01 24.64 12.61
C GLY A 316 1.02 25.72 13.03
N SER A 317 0.50 26.48 12.07
CA SER A 317 -0.32 27.70 12.30
C SER A 317 -1.57 27.51 13.18
N LYS A 318 -2.01 26.26 13.40
CA LYS A 318 -3.14 25.92 14.26
C LYS A 318 -2.80 24.92 15.35
N CYS A 319 -1.52 24.59 15.54
CA CYS A 319 -1.08 23.51 16.43
C CYS A 319 -1.38 23.83 17.89
N ASP A 320 -2.14 22.96 18.55
CA ASP A 320 -2.48 23.04 19.98
C ASP A 320 -1.24 23.02 20.89
N PHE A 321 -0.12 22.48 20.40
CA PHE A 321 1.14 22.34 21.16
C PHE A 321 2.24 23.31 20.75
N ARG A 322 1.97 24.26 19.85
CA ARG A 322 3.01 25.13 19.25
C ARG A 322 4.21 24.35 18.69
N LEU A 323 3.92 23.24 18.01
CA LEU A 323 4.90 22.38 17.34
C LEU A 323 4.71 22.37 15.83
N CYS A 324 5.74 21.98 15.08
CA CYS A 324 5.58 21.61 13.68
C CYS A 324 4.75 20.32 13.55
N LYS A 325 4.22 20.01 12.36
CA LYS A 325 3.36 18.82 12.16
C LYS A 325 4.04 17.51 12.53
N ALA A 326 5.35 17.38 12.28
CA ALA A 326 6.10 16.18 12.59
C ALA A 326 6.29 15.99 14.11
N CYS A 327 6.83 16.99 14.81
CA CYS A 327 7.02 16.93 16.27
C CYS A 327 5.69 16.85 17.01
N CYS A 328 4.66 17.58 16.56
CA CYS A 328 3.31 17.46 17.09
C CYS A 328 2.78 16.02 17.03
N ARG A 329 3.01 15.33 15.91
CA ARG A 329 2.60 13.93 15.74
C ARG A 329 3.32 13.01 16.70
N THR A 330 4.62 13.21 16.90
CA THR A 330 5.41 12.45 17.88
C THR A 330 4.90 12.67 19.30
N LYS A 331 4.70 13.94 19.71
CA LYS A 331 4.20 14.29 21.05
C LYS A 331 2.80 13.70 21.31
N CYS A 332 1.87 13.88 20.36
CA CYS A 332 0.53 13.28 20.43
C CYS A 332 0.58 11.76 20.63
N TYR A 333 1.56 11.11 20.00
CA TYR A 333 1.72 9.67 20.05
C TYR A 333 2.26 9.17 21.39
N LEU A 334 3.35 9.77 21.86
CA LEU A 334 4.05 9.42 23.11
C LEU A 334 3.19 9.74 24.33
N GLU A 335 2.62 10.94 24.38
CA GLU A 335 1.85 11.41 25.54
C GLU A 335 0.37 11.02 25.49
N ASN A 336 -0.04 10.25 24.46
CA ASN A 336 -1.43 9.86 24.25
C ASN A 336 -2.41 11.06 24.24
N LYS A 337 -2.11 12.06 23.39
CA LYS A 337 -2.88 13.31 23.24
C LYS A 337 -3.40 13.50 21.82
N ASP A 338 -4.36 14.41 21.68
CA ASP A 338 -4.87 14.87 20.39
C ASP A 338 -4.40 16.29 20.08
N CYS A 339 -4.29 16.61 18.79
CA CYS A 339 -4.12 17.97 18.29
C CYS A 339 -5.22 18.27 17.27
N GLY A 340 -6.18 19.12 17.64
CA GLY A 340 -7.23 19.63 16.76
C GLY A 340 -6.64 20.40 15.59
N GLY A 341 -5.60 21.21 15.85
CA GLY A 341 -4.86 21.96 14.84
C GLY A 341 -4.33 21.18 13.65
N HIS A 342 -3.63 20.08 13.93
CA HIS A 342 -3.07 19.20 12.91
C HIS A 342 -3.99 18.03 12.54
N ARG A 343 -5.19 17.96 13.13
CA ARG A 343 -6.15 16.84 13.01
C ARG A 343 -5.51 15.49 13.37
N ILE A 344 -4.69 15.50 14.42
CA ILE A 344 -4.02 14.30 14.95
C ILE A 344 -4.88 13.81 16.12
N LEU A 345 -5.55 12.67 15.93
CA LEU A 345 -6.52 12.14 16.89
C LEU A 345 -6.01 10.81 17.48
N ILE A 346 -4.84 10.80 18.12
CA ILE A 346 -4.27 9.58 18.69
C ILE A 346 -5.05 9.09 19.92
N LYS A 347 -5.32 9.97 20.89
CA LYS A 347 -6.06 9.65 22.12
C LYS A 347 -7.47 9.19 21.79
N THR A 348 -8.23 10.01 21.05
CA THR A 348 -9.61 9.68 20.66
C THR A 348 -9.69 8.35 19.90
N ARG A 349 -8.73 8.05 19.01
CA ARG A 349 -8.73 6.78 18.27
C ARG A 349 -8.42 5.58 19.17
N ARG A 350 -7.53 5.73 20.16
CA ARG A 350 -7.21 4.68 21.13
C ARG A 350 -8.37 4.43 22.10
N GLU A 351 -9.04 5.48 22.56
CA GLU A 351 -10.24 5.36 23.41
C GLU A 351 -11.36 4.62 22.69
N LYS A 352 -11.71 5.04 21.46
CA LYS A 352 -12.69 4.33 20.65
C LYS A 352 -12.33 2.87 20.39
N ALA A 353 -11.06 2.55 20.21
CA ALA A 353 -10.62 1.17 20.04
C ALA A 353 -10.83 0.34 21.33
N ARG A 354 -10.51 0.90 22.50
CA ARG A 354 -10.73 0.26 23.81
C ARG A 354 -12.21 0.08 24.12
N GLU A 355 -13.03 1.10 23.91
CA GLU A 355 -14.49 1.01 24.08
C GLU A 355 -15.08 -0.09 23.19
N TYR A 356 -14.64 -0.15 21.94
CA TYR A 356 -15.08 -1.19 21.02
C TYR A 356 -14.66 -2.59 21.49
N ALA A 357 -13.40 -2.77 21.94
CA ALA A 357 -12.93 -4.04 22.46
C ALA A 357 -13.72 -4.49 23.71
N ALA A 358 -13.98 -3.58 24.64
CA ALA A 358 -14.76 -3.85 25.84
C ALA A 358 -16.22 -4.22 25.51
N LEU A 359 -16.84 -3.54 24.54
CA LEU A 359 -18.19 -3.87 24.08
C LEU A 359 -18.27 -5.26 23.45
N GLU A 360 -17.23 -5.68 22.73
CA GLU A 360 -17.18 -7.02 22.14
C GLU A 360 -16.96 -8.10 23.21
N GLN A 361 -16.11 -7.85 24.22
CA GLN A 361 -15.95 -8.75 25.37
C GLN A 361 -17.26 -8.92 26.15
N HIS A 362 -17.97 -7.83 26.42
CA HIS A 362 -19.23 -7.88 27.16
C HIS A 362 -20.35 -8.61 26.37
N LYS A 363 -20.29 -8.61 25.03
CA LYS A 363 -21.16 -9.44 24.18
C LYS A 363 -20.78 -10.90 24.24
N ALA A 364 -19.50 -11.24 24.21
CA ALA A 364 -19.03 -12.62 24.33
C ALA A 364 -19.42 -13.23 25.69
N GLU A 365 -19.27 -12.47 26.78
CA GLU A 365 -19.64 -12.90 28.15
C GLU A 365 -21.16 -13.02 28.36
N SER A 366 -21.95 -12.14 27.74
CA SER A 366 -23.42 -12.25 27.80
C SER A 366 -23.95 -13.41 26.96
N GLN A 367 -23.28 -13.78 25.86
CA GLN A 367 -23.60 -14.97 25.08
C GLN A 367 -23.19 -16.27 25.79
N SER A 368 -22.09 -16.29 26.55
CA SER A 368 -21.68 -17.46 27.33
C SER A 368 -22.55 -17.69 28.58
N ASN A 369 -23.08 -16.64 29.21
CA ASN A 369 -24.00 -16.77 30.34
C ASN A 369 -25.47 -17.03 29.94
N GLY A 370 -25.87 -16.68 28.71
CA GLY A 370 -27.20 -16.96 28.17
C GLY A 370 -27.44 -18.42 27.74
N THR A 371 -26.38 -19.19 27.51
CA THR A 371 -26.47 -20.57 26.99
C THR A 371 -26.88 -21.63 28.03
N ARG A 372 -27.01 -21.29 29.32
CA ARG A 372 -27.59 -22.21 30.33
C ARG A 372 -29.11 -22.16 30.45
N GLY A 373 -29.77 -21.11 29.91
CA GLY A 373 -31.22 -20.94 30.01
C GLY A 373 -31.98 -21.01 28.67
N HIS A 374 -31.32 -20.78 27.54
CA HIS A 374 -31.99 -20.64 26.24
C HIS A 374 -31.98 -21.89 25.34
N TYR A 375 -31.20 -22.92 25.67
CA TYR A 375 -31.13 -24.15 24.88
C TYR A 375 -32.43 -24.99 24.88
N ARG A 376 -33.38 -24.71 25.79
CA ARG A 376 -34.67 -25.42 25.83
C ARG A 376 -35.77 -24.75 25.00
N ALA A 377 -35.67 -23.44 24.72
CA ALA A 377 -36.69 -22.69 23.98
C ALA A 377 -36.34 -22.48 22.49
N HIS A 378 -35.06 -22.47 22.13
CA HIS A 378 -34.63 -22.17 20.75
C HIS A 378 -34.76 -23.38 19.80
N CYS A 379 -34.88 -24.60 20.33
CA CYS A 379 -35.07 -25.84 19.56
C CYS A 379 -36.52 -25.99 19.03
N GLU A 380 -37.50 -25.34 19.66
CA GLU A 380 -38.90 -25.35 19.18
C GLU A 380 -39.17 -24.28 18.12
N VAL A 381 -38.43 -23.16 18.15
CA VAL A 381 -38.61 -22.08 17.16
C VAL A 381 -37.89 -22.41 15.83
N GLN A 382 -36.70 -23.03 15.86
CA GLN A 382 -35.98 -23.42 14.63
C GLN A 382 -36.72 -24.50 13.81
N LYS A 383 -37.48 -25.41 14.44
CA LYS A 383 -38.31 -26.38 13.71
C LYS A 383 -39.47 -25.72 12.95
N ASN A 384 -40.02 -24.61 13.45
CA ASN A 384 -41.10 -23.89 12.79
C ASN A 384 -40.62 -23.00 11.64
N THR A 385 -39.36 -22.52 11.67
CA THR A 385 -38.79 -21.74 10.56
C THR A 385 -38.36 -22.64 9.40
N GLU A 386 -37.83 -23.84 9.66
CA GLU A 386 -37.47 -24.80 8.61
C GLU A 386 -38.70 -25.33 7.84
N LEU A 387 -39.83 -25.55 8.52
CA LEU A 387 -41.10 -25.91 7.86
C LEU A 387 -41.66 -24.79 6.95
N ASN A 388 -41.52 -23.53 7.35
CA ASN A 388 -42.01 -22.39 6.56
C ASN A 388 -41.11 -22.09 5.34
N VAL A 389 -39.79 -22.33 5.44
CA VAL A 389 -38.86 -22.15 4.30
C VAL A 389 -39.02 -23.28 3.27
N MET A 390 -39.31 -24.51 3.69
CA MET A 390 -39.63 -25.60 2.75
C MET A 390 -40.96 -25.39 2.01
N GLN A 391 -41.98 -24.83 2.68
CA GLN A 391 -43.24 -24.46 2.02
C GLN A 391 -43.10 -23.27 1.05
N ALA A 392 -42.26 -22.28 1.37
CA ALA A 392 -42.00 -21.16 0.45
C ALA A 392 -41.18 -21.58 -0.80
N GLY A 393 -40.27 -22.55 -0.64
CA GLY A 393 -39.50 -23.12 -1.75
C GLY A 393 -40.35 -23.90 -2.75
N GLN A 394 -41.36 -24.63 -2.29
CA GLN A 394 -42.29 -25.37 -3.16
C GLN A 394 -43.20 -24.44 -3.98
N VAL A 395 -43.61 -23.29 -3.43
CA VAL A 395 -44.45 -22.31 -4.15
C VAL A 395 -43.66 -21.57 -5.25
N SER A 396 -42.36 -21.38 -5.07
CA SER A 396 -41.46 -20.79 -6.08
C SER A 396 -41.19 -21.74 -7.26
N ALA A 397 -40.95 -23.02 -6.98
CA ALA A 397 -40.71 -24.05 -8.00
C ALA A 397 -41.95 -24.26 -8.91
N VAL A 398 -43.16 -24.32 -8.31
CA VAL A 398 -44.42 -24.45 -9.06
C VAL A 398 -44.70 -23.20 -9.94
N ARG A 399 -44.29 -22.00 -9.51
CA ARG A 399 -44.43 -20.77 -10.29
C ARG A 399 -43.46 -20.71 -11.48
N GLN A 400 -42.22 -21.17 -11.32
CA GLN A 400 -41.26 -21.26 -12.43
C GLN A 400 -41.69 -22.31 -13.46
N GLU A 401 -42.24 -23.43 -13.03
CA GLU A 401 -42.74 -24.48 -13.93
C GLU A 401 -43.99 -24.05 -14.70
N GLN A 402 -44.91 -23.30 -14.06
CA GLN A 402 -46.07 -22.69 -14.73
C GLN A 402 -45.67 -21.61 -15.75
N CYS A 403 -44.66 -20.79 -15.45
CA CYS A 403 -44.15 -19.78 -16.39
C CYS A 403 -43.51 -20.44 -17.62
N PHE A 404 -42.77 -21.54 -17.42
CA PHE A 404 -42.13 -22.29 -18.50
C PHE A 404 -43.15 -22.99 -19.43
N GLN A 405 -44.29 -23.45 -18.88
CA GLN A 405 -45.37 -24.05 -19.68
C GLN A 405 -46.20 -23.00 -20.44
N LEU A 406 -46.33 -21.78 -19.91
CA LEU A 406 -47.00 -20.66 -20.59
C LEU A 406 -46.19 -20.13 -21.78
N ASP A 407 -44.86 -20.04 -21.65
CA ASP A 407 -43.97 -19.68 -22.76
C ASP A 407 -43.95 -20.73 -23.88
N LYS A 408 -44.07 -22.03 -23.52
CA LYS A 408 -44.17 -23.12 -24.50
C LYS A 408 -45.48 -23.06 -25.29
N LYS A 409 -46.60 -22.70 -24.64
CA LYS A 409 -47.91 -22.50 -25.30
C LYS A 409 -47.93 -21.27 -26.22
N GLN A 410 -47.27 -20.18 -25.85
CA GLN A 410 -47.19 -18.97 -26.69
C GLN A 410 -46.29 -19.15 -27.92
N LYS A 411 -45.28 -20.03 -27.87
CA LYS A 411 -44.47 -20.39 -29.05
C LYS A 411 -45.23 -21.28 -30.03
N MET A 412 -46.06 -22.21 -29.55
CA MET A 412 -46.86 -23.08 -30.42
C MET A 412 -48.00 -22.37 -31.14
N THR A 413 -48.58 -21.30 -30.57
CA THR A 413 -49.65 -20.54 -31.24
C THR A 413 -49.12 -19.61 -32.35
N LYS A 414 -47.85 -19.20 -32.30
CA LYS A 414 -47.22 -18.40 -33.37
C LYS A 414 -46.80 -19.23 -34.59
N GLU A 415 -46.64 -20.54 -34.47
CA GLU A 415 -46.33 -21.44 -35.60
C GLU A 415 -47.58 -21.84 -36.41
N GLN A 416 -48.79 -21.64 -35.88
CA GLN A 416 -50.04 -22.02 -36.55
C GLN A 416 -50.67 -20.89 -37.40
N ASP A 417 -50.23 -19.64 -37.27
CA ASP A 417 -50.75 -18.50 -38.05
C ASP A 417 -50.02 -18.23 -39.37
N VAL A 418 -49.02 -19.05 -39.75
CA VAL A 418 -48.22 -18.86 -40.98
C VAL A 418 -48.72 -19.69 -42.18
N GLN A 419 -49.80 -20.47 -42.05
CA GLN A 419 -50.32 -21.31 -43.14
C GLN A 419 -51.74 -20.92 -43.59
N ARG A 420 -51.88 -19.81 -44.33
CA ARG A 420 -53.00 -19.58 -45.27
C ARG A 420 -52.58 -18.71 -46.49
N VAL A 421 -52.20 -19.40 -47.59
CA VAL A 421 -52.44 -19.23 -49.07
C VAL A 421 -52.43 -17.80 -49.71
N PRO A 422 -52.03 -17.56 -51.00
CA PRO A 422 -51.97 -18.50 -52.14
C PRO A 422 -50.81 -18.42 -53.17
N ASN A 423 -50.80 -19.44 -54.03
CA ASN A 423 -49.99 -19.71 -55.23
C ASN A 423 -49.68 -18.51 -56.14
N VAL A 424 -48.41 -18.42 -56.58
CA VAL A 424 -47.99 -17.85 -57.88
C VAL A 424 -46.79 -18.67 -58.41
N GLU A 425 -46.82 -18.96 -59.70
CA GLU A 425 -45.88 -19.79 -60.45
C GLU A 425 -44.47 -19.19 -60.67
N SER A 426 -43.51 -20.10 -60.87
CA SER A 426 -42.42 -20.08 -61.87
C SER A 426 -41.02 -19.50 -61.54
N THR A 427 -40.04 -20.26 -62.06
CA THR A 427 -38.63 -19.96 -62.41
C THR A 427 -37.50 -20.23 -61.40
N GLU A 428 -36.93 -21.43 -61.59
CA GLU A 428 -35.52 -21.85 -61.55
C GLU A 428 -34.43 -20.80 -61.21
N ASN A 429 -33.52 -21.13 -60.27
CA ASN A 429 -32.16 -21.55 -60.64
C ASN A 429 -31.34 -22.13 -59.47
N ARG A 430 -30.62 -23.20 -59.79
CA ARG A 430 -29.68 -23.98 -58.96
C ARG A 430 -28.37 -23.24 -58.70
N THR A 431 -27.76 -23.52 -57.53
CA THR A 431 -26.43 -24.19 -57.33
C THR A 431 -26.09 -24.13 -55.83
N SER A 432 -26.16 -25.22 -55.05
CA SER A 432 -25.09 -26.22 -54.76
C SER A 432 -23.77 -25.58 -54.30
N ASP A 433 -23.09 -25.94 -53.21
CA ASP A 433 -23.24 -27.06 -52.29
C ASP A 433 -22.36 -26.85 -51.03
N SER A 434 -22.87 -27.39 -49.90
CA SER A 434 -22.19 -28.21 -48.87
C SER A 434 -20.93 -27.68 -48.11
N LEU A 435 -20.98 -27.51 -46.76
CA LEU A 435 -20.69 -28.49 -45.67
C LEU A 435 -19.18 -28.76 -45.51
N THR A 436 -18.50 -28.79 -44.36
CA THR A 436 -18.86 -29.10 -42.95
C THR A 436 -17.69 -28.76 -41.99
N ASN A 437 -18.04 -28.43 -40.73
CA ASN A 437 -17.45 -28.78 -39.40
C ASN A 437 -16.11 -29.56 -39.34
N SER A 438 -15.22 -29.44 -38.33
CA SER A 438 -15.40 -29.26 -36.87
C SER A 438 -14.04 -29.09 -36.14
N ASN A 439 -14.07 -28.47 -34.94
CA ASN A 439 -13.32 -28.68 -33.66
C ASN A 439 -12.11 -29.66 -33.64
N GLU A 440 -11.03 -29.54 -32.83
CA GLU A 440 -10.88 -29.10 -31.43
C GLU A 440 -9.38 -29.06 -31.00
N HIS A 441 -9.13 -28.60 -29.77
CA HIS A 441 -7.89 -28.33 -29.01
C HIS A 441 -6.73 -29.36 -28.96
N GLN A 442 -5.47 -28.89 -28.79
CA GLN A 442 -4.60 -29.24 -27.64
C GLN A 442 -3.24 -28.48 -27.58
N TYR A 443 -2.81 -28.17 -26.35
CA TYR A 443 -1.49 -27.65 -25.95
C TYR A 443 -0.41 -28.76 -25.92
N ILE A 444 0.85 -28.45 -26.30
CA ILE A 444 2.06 -29.14 -25.81
C ILE A 444 3.21 -28.12 -25.63
N VAL A 445 3.86 -28.20 -24.47
CA VAL A 445 5.14 -27.58 -24.09
C VAL A 445 6.23 -28.62 -24.30
N GLU A 446 7.34 -28.27 -24.95
CA GLU A 446 8.59 -29.05 -24.89
C GLU A 446 9.82 -28.15 -24.70
N THR A 447 10.61 -28.50 -23.69
CA THR A 447 11.96 -28.03 -23.41
C THR A 447 12.96 -29.16 -23.67
N VAL A 448 13.95 -28.94 -24.53
CA VAL A 448 15.24 -29.66 -24.61
C VAL A 448 16.16 -28.70 -25.41
N GLY A 449 17.42 -28.39 -25.13
CA GLY A 449 18.50 -29.03 -24.40
C GLY A 449 19.77 -28.90 -25.27
N ASN A 450 20.85 -28.40 -24.68
CA ASN A 450 22.16 -28.08 -25.28
C ASN A 450 22.79 -29.19 -26.15
N VAL A 451 23.58 -28.77 -27.15
CA VAL A 451 24.63 -29.55 -27.84
C VAL A 451 25.93 -28.72 -27.85
N PRO A 452 27.11 -29.27 -27.51
CA PRO A 452 28.39 -28.60 -27.67
C PRO A 452 29.29 -29.23 -28.77
N GLN A 453 30.34 -28.45 -29.11
CA GLN A 453 31.60 -28.79 -29.78
C GLN A 453 31.65 -28.87 -31.32
N HIS A 454 32.48 -28.00 -31.91
CA HIS A 454 33.68 -28.45 -32.64
C HIS A 454 34.73 -27.33 -32.77
N GLU A 455 35.98 -27.69 -32.50
CA GLU A 455 37.22 -26.93 -32.67
C GLU A 455 37.75 -26.93 -34.12
N SER A 456 38.83 -26.16 -34.31
CA SER A 456 39.79 -26.03 -35.44
C SER A 456 39.44 -24.90 -36.43
N SER A 457 40.33 -23.95 -36.75
CA SER A 457 41.80 -23.84 -36.63
C SER A 457 42.24 -22.42 -36.27
#